data_AF-A0A2T5LSM5-F1
#
_entry.id   AF-A0A2T5LSM5-F1
#
_cell.length_a   1.000
_cell.length_b   1.000
_cell.length_c   1.000
_cell.angle_alpha   90.00
_cell.angle_beta   90.00
_cell.angle_gamma   90.00
#
_symmetry.space_group_name_H-M   'P 1'
#
loop_
_entity.id
_entity.type
_entity.pdbx_description
1 polymer ?
#
loop_
_entity_poly.entity_id
_entity_poly.type
_entity_poly.pdbx_seq_one_letter_code
_entity_poly.pdbx_strand_id
1 'polypeptide(L)'
;MALWKLSLTWVFSWILVLGALGYVAAKLIIRLLAVSQNTPVPKWRLNQSPIHLLVVLGSGGHTAEMFSMLRRMQLDPSKYTYRTYVLSSGDNFSAAKAVEFETALLKQRKLKPSTDGQTTESESGGAYTIVTVPRARRVHQSYFTSPFTTLQSFWSCLLVLRGLHPDQQAASSKLPSPYPDLILTNGPATAVCVVLAARILRLYQSCVMALFPSKVYPHARSLADPRSGRNAPLSGDLRLRTIFVESWARVTTLSLSGKLLLPLVDRFLVQWPALEGKRAWRGMRKTEYVGTLMD
;
A
#
# COMPACT_ATOMS: atom_id res chain seq x y z
N MET A 1 23.93 -40.50 -36.80
CA MET A 1 24.34 -39.09 -36.58
C MET A 1 23.27 -38.06 -36.96
N ALA A 2 22.40 -38.28 -37.95
CA ALA A 2 21.40 -37.29 -38.38
C ALA A 2 20.29 -37.00 -37.33
N LEU A 3 19.84 -38.01 -36.58
CA LEU A 3 18.79 -37.84 -35.55
C LEU A 3 19.24 -36.97 -34.36
N TRP A 4 20.53 -37.00 -34.00
CA TRP A 4 21.10 -36.16 -32.94
C TRP A 4 21.29 -34.70 -33.39
N LYS A 5 21.50 -34.47 -34.70
CA LYS A 5 21.55 -33.11 -35.26
C LYS A 5 20.17 -32.46 -35.27
N LEU A 6 19.11 -33.22 -35.56
CA LEU A 6 17.73 -32.74 -35.45
C LEU A 6 17.39 -32.34 -34.02
N SER A 7 17.64 -33.20 -33.02
CA SER A 7 17.32 -32.87 -31.62
C SER A 7 18.03 -31.61 -31.13
N LEU A 8 19.29 -31.40 -31.54
CA LEU A 8 20.05 -30.21 -31.17
C LEU A 8 19.47 -28.92 -31.78
N THR A 9 19.09 -28.92 -33.06
CA THR A 9 18.48 -27.75 -33.72
C THR A 9 17.13 -27.36 -33.11
N TRP A 10 16.32 -28.34 -32.70
CA TRP A 10 15.06 -28.10 -31.99
C TRP A 10 15.29 -27.48 -30.61
N VAL A 11 16.29 -27.98 -29.86
CA VAL A 11 16.68 -27.40 -28.57
C VAL A 11 17.14 -25.94 -28.73
N PHE A 12 17.96 -25.63 -29.74
CA PHE A 12 18.38 -24.24 -30.02
C PHE A 12 17.20 -23.33 -30.39
N SER A 13 16.25 -23.82 -31.19
CA SER A 13 15.03 -23.08 -31.53
C SER A 13 14.20 -22.75 -30.29
N TRP A 14 13.98 -23.74 -29.40
CA TRP A 14 13.28 -23.51 -28.15
C TRP A 14 14.00 -22.53 -27.22
N ILE A 15 15.33 -22.58 -27.14
CA ILE A 15 16.12 -21.61 -26.37
C ILE A 15 15.92 -20.19 -26.93
N LEU A 16 15.93 -20.03 -28.26
CA LEU A 16 15.69 -18.73 -28.91
C LEU A 16 14.27 -18.22 -28.66
N VAL A 17 13.25 -19.07 -28.77
CA VAL A 17 11.84 -18.71 -28.50
C VAL A 17 11.66 -18.31 -27.03
N LEU A 18 12.20 -19.10 -26.09
CA LEU A 18 12.15 -18.77 -24.66
C LEU A 18 12.94 -17.51 -24.33
N GLY A 19 14.08 -17.29 -24.97
CA GLY A 19 14.88 -16.07 -24.84
C GLY A 19 14.14 -14.84 -25.36
N ALA A 20 13.50 -14.94 -26.53
CA ALA A 20 12.68 -13.87 -27.10
C ALA A 20 11.45 -13.57 -26.24
N LEU A 21 10.74 -14.60 -25.76
CA LEU A 21 9.61 -14.45 -24.84
C LEU A 21 10.05 -13.78 -23.53
N GLY A 22 11.19 -14.19 -22.98
CA GLY A 22 11.81 -13.58 -21.80
C GLY A 22 12.17 -12.12 -22.01
N TYR A 23 12.73 -11.76 -23.18
CA TYR A 23 13.05 -10.37 -23.53
C TYR A 23 11.78 -9.50 -23.65
N VAL A 24 10.74 -10.01 -24.32
CA VAL A 24 9.46 -9.31 -24.45
C VAL A 24 8.80 -9.13 -23.07
N ALA A 25 8.80 -10.17 -22.24
CA ALA A 25 8.30 -10.11 -20.87
C ALA A 25 9.09 -9.09 -20.03
N ALA A 26 10.41 -9.06 -20.13
CA ALA A 26 11.26 -8.09 -19.43
C ALA A 26 10.96 -6.65 -19.89
N LYS A 27 10.84 -6.40 -21.19
CA LYS A 27 10.47 -5.09 -21.75
C LYS A 27 9.07 -4.65 -21.31
N LEU A 28 8.12 -5.59 -21.26
CA LEU A 28 6.77 -5.35 -20.75
C LEU A 28 6.83 -5.00 -19.25
N ILE A 29 7.53 -5.77 -18.43
CA ILE A 29 7.71 -5.50 -17.00
C ILE A 29 8.35 -4.13 -16.79
N ILE A 30 9.43 -3.80 -17.52
CA ILE A 30 10.08 -2.49 -17.43
C ILE A 30 9.10 -1.37 -17.82
N ARG A 31 8.31 -1.54 -18.88
CA ARG A 31 7.27 -0.58 -19.26
C ARG A 31 6.19 -0.45 -18.19
N LEU A 32 5.70 -1.56 -17.66
CA LEU A 32 4.66 -1.56 -16.61
C LEU A 32 5.17 -0.91 -15.33
N LEU A 33 6.43 -1.15 -14.95
CA LEU A 33 7.10 -0.46 -13.84
C LEU A 33 7.23 1.04 -14.12
N ALA A 34 7.66 1.44 -15.31
CA ALA A 34 7.78 2.85 -15.68
C ALA A 34 6.42 3.58 -15.71
N VAL A 35 5.37 2.94 -16.26
CA VAL A 35 4.00 3.48 -16.28
C VAL A 35 3.41 3.54 -14.87
N SER A 36 3.65 2.52 -14.04
CA SER A 36 3.21 2.51 -12.64
C SER A 36 3.88 3.62 -11.82
N GLN A 37 5.14 3.92 -12.09
CA GLN A 37 5.87 5.00 -11.40
C GLN A 37 5.38 6.40 -11.78
N ASN A 38 5.02 6.57 -13.05
CA ASN A 38 4.53 7.83 -13.59
C ASN A 38 3.03 8.01 -13.45
N THR A 39 2.32 7.04 -12.85
CA THR A 39 0.90 7.19 -12.58
C THR A 39 0.73 8.39 -11.65
N PRO A 40 0.13 9.51 -12.12
CA PRO A 40 0.01 10.71 -11.32
C PRO A 40 -0.90 10.37 -10.15
N VAL A 41 -0.33 10.30 -8.95
CA VAL A 41 -1.15 10.22 -7.75
C VAL A 41 -1.90 11.55 -7.68
N PRO A 42 -3.25 11.56 -7.64
CA PRO A 42 -4.01 12.80 -7.63
C PRO A 42 -3.51 13.68 -6.48
N LYS A 43 -2.98 14.86 -6.82
CA LYS A 43 -2.36 15.78 -5.87
C LYS A 43 -3.38 16.42 -4.94
N TRP A 44 -4.61 16.56 -5.42
CA TRP A 44 -5.66 17.34 -4.77
C TRP A 44 -6.89 16.48 -4.55
N ARG A 45 -7.36 16.48 -3.30
CA ARG A 45 -8.63 15.90 -2.88
C ARG A 45 -9.61 17.04 -2.66
N LEU A 46 -10.90 16.76 -2.89
CA LEU A 46 -11.97 17.69 -2.52
C LEU A 46 -11.81 18.06 -1.03
N ASN A 47 -11.92 19.34 -0.71
CA ASN A 47 -11.80 19.80 0.67
C ASN A 47 -12.81 19.03 1.56
N GLN A 48 -12.39 18.60 2.75
CA GLN A 48 -13.22 17.91 3.76
C GLN A 48 -13.72 16.48 3.46
N SER A 49 -13.17 15.76 2.46
CA SER A 49 -13.57 14.35 2.24
C SER A 49 -12.85 13.37 3.19
N PRO A 50 -13.56 12.39 3.79
CA PRO A 50 -12.99 11.43 4.74
C PRO A 50 -11.90 10.57 4.07
N ILE A 51 -10.78 10.36 4.76
CA ILE A 51 -9.66 9.54 4.30
C ILE A 51 -9.73 8.16 4.93
N HIS A 52 -9.63 7.12 4.11
CA HIS A 52 -9.37 5.76 4.57
C HIS A 52 -7.86 5.49 4.63
N LEU A 53 -7.32 5.45 5.85
CA LEU A 53 -5.93 5.13 6.13
C LEU A 53 -5.78 3.65 6.44
N LEU A 54 -4.95 2.95 5.68
CA LEU A 54 -4.50 1.60 6.00
C LEU A 54 -3.08 1.66 6.55
N VAL A 55 -2.88 1.10 7.74
CA VAL A 55 -1.57 1.01 8.41
C VAL A 55 -1.16 -0.46 8.49
N VAL A 56 0.01 -0.79 7.95
CA VAL A 56 0.59 -2.14 8.11
C VAL A 56 1.47 -2.14 9.34
N LEU A 57 1.11 -2.97 10.31
CA LEU A 57 1.89 -3.20 11.52
C LEU A 57 2.83 -4.38 11.29
N GLY A 58 4.14 -4.13 11.46
CA GLY A 58 5.11 -5.20 11.63
C GLY A 58 4.95 -5.87 13.00
N SER A 59 5.83 -6.81 13.35
CA SER A 59 5.87 -7.41 14.68
C SER A 59 6.96 -6.80 15.55
N GLY A 60 6.67 -6.54 16.83
CA GLY A 60 7.64 -6.07 17.82
C GLY A 60 8.12 -4.64 17.58
N GLY A 61 9.43 -4.46 17.31
CA GLY A 61 10.04 -3.13 17.15
C GLY A 61 9.41 -2.30 16.02
N HIS A 62 9.05 -2.92 14.90
CA HIS A 62 8.38 -2.21 13.80
C HIS A 62 6.98 -1.69 14.19
N THR A 63 6.26 -2.41 15.06
CA THR A 63 4.98 -1.96 15.62
C THR A 63 5.17 -0.70 16.46
N ALA A 64 6.16 -0.73 17.36
CA ALA A 64 6.47 0.39 18.24
C ALA A 64 6.90 1.61 17.43
N GLU A 65 7.75 1.40 16.43
CA GLU A 65 8.13 2.41 15.45
C GLU A 65 6.89 3.03 14.78
N MET A 66 5.98 2.20 14.25
CA MET A 66 4.77 2.69 13.59
C MET A 66 3.91 3.55 14.52
N PHE A 67 3.62 3.09 15.74
CA PHE A 67 2.80 3.87 16.67
C PHE A 67 3.48 5.15 17.16
N SER A 68 4.81 5.18 17.29
CA SER A 68 5.53 6.43 17.58
C SER A 68 5.34 7.45 16.46
N MET A 69 5.46 7.02 15.19
CA MET A 69 5.19 7.89 14.04
C MET A 69 3.73 8.37 14.00
N LEU A 70 2.77 7.48 14.27
CA LEU A 70 1.34 7.84 14.28
C LEU A 70 0.99 8.86 15.38
N ARG A 71 1.62 8.77 16.55
CA ARG A 71 1.46 9.75 17.63
C ARG A 71 1.96 11.13 17.22
N ARG A 72 3.11 11.21 16.53
CA ARG A 72 3.65 12.48 16.01
C ARG A 72 2.85 13.06 14.86
N MET A 73 2.27 12.22 14.02
CA MET A 73 1.48 12.65 12.87
C MET A 73 0.21 13.42 13.27
N GLN A 74 -0.23 13.33 14.54
CA GLN A 74 -1.46 13.93 15.05
C GLN A 74 -2.63 13.65 14.10
N LEU A 75 -2.99 12.37 13.96
CA LEU A 75 -4.09 11.94 13.11
C LEU A 75 -5.39 12.62 13.53
N ASP A 76 -5.79 13.66 12.81
CA ASP A 76 -7.09 14.29 13.00
C ASP A 76 -8.19 13.30 12.60
N PRO A 77 -9.03 12.83 13.55
CA PRO A 77 -10.09 11.87 13.26
C PRO A 77 -11.14 12.40 12.27
N SER A 78 -11.28 13.72 12.14
CA SER A 78 -12.19 14.33 11.16
C SER A 78 -11.70 14.10 9.73
N LYS A 79 -10.38 14.09 9.54
CA LYS A 79 -9.72 13.91 8.24
C LYS A 79 -9.46 12.43 7.95
N TYR A 80 -8.93 11.68 8.90
CA TYR A 80 -8.61 10.25 8.77
C TYR A 80 -9.71 9.39 9.38
N THR A 81 -10.95 9.58 8.94
CA THR A 81 -12.16 9.02 9.56
C THR A 81 -12.13 7.50 9.69
N TYR A 82 -11.61 6.81 8.68
CA TYR A 82 -11.56 5.35 8.63
C TYR A 82 -10.12 4.87 8.73
N ARG A 83 -9.85 3.92 9.63
CA ARG A 83 -8.51 3.40 9.88
C ARG A 83 -8.52 1.88 9.87
N THR A 84 -7.71 1.27 9.01
CA THR A 84 -7.54 -0.18 8.97
C THR A 84 -6.14 -0.56 9.38
N TYR A 85 -5.99 -1.34 10.45
CA TYR A 85 -4.72 -1.87 10.90
C TYR A 85 -4.56 -3.30 10.40
N VAL A 86 -3.56 -3.52 9.54
CA VAL A 86 -3.21 -4.85 9.04
C VAL A 86 -2.10 -5.40 9.91
N LEU A 87 -2.35 -6.52 10.56
CA LEU A 87 -1.38 -7.20 11.42
C LEU A 87 -1.15 -8.63 10.95
N SER A 88 0.03 -9.19 11.26
CA SER A 88 0.36 -10.56 10.89
C SER A 88 -0.19 -11.57 11.91
N SER A 89 -0.53 -12.76 11.44
CA SER A 89 -1.02 -13.87 12.28
C SER A 89 -0.04 -14.20 13.41
N GLY A 90 -0.55 -14.29 14.64
CA GLY A 90 0.24 -14.57 15.85
C GLY A 90 0.87 -13.34 16.49
N ASP A 91 0.49 -12.13 16.08
CA ASP A 91 0.98 -10.87 16.64
C ASP A 91 -0.07 -10.18 17.53
N ASN A 92 -0.33 -10.80 18.69
CA ASN A 92 -1.27 -10.26 19.68
C ASN A 92 -0.78 -8.94 20.29
N PHE A 93 0.53 -8.72 20.32
CA PHE A 93 1.13 -7.48 20.82
C PHE A 93 0.73 -6.28 19.95
N SER A 94 0.83 -6.42 18.62
CA SER A 94 0.42 -5.37 17.69
C SER A 94 -1.08 -5.08 17.74
N ALA A 95 -1.90 -6.12 17.95
CA ALA A 95 -3.34 -5.95 18.11
C ALA A 95 -3.68 -5.12 19.36
N ALA A 96 -3.07 -5.45 20.52
CA ALA A 96 -3.27 -4.71 21.75
C ALA A 96 -2.83 -3.25 21.63
N LYS A 97 -1.70 -2.99 20.98
CA LYS A 97 -1.19 -1.62 20.75
C LYS A 97 -2.10 -0.80 19.84
N ALA A 98 -2.73 -1.41 18.83
CA ALA A 98 -3.72 -0.73 17.99
C ALA A 98 -4.96 -0.29 18.80
N VAL A 99 -5.47 -1.18 19.65
CA VAL A 99 -6.62 -0.87 20.53
C VAL A 99 -6.27 0.22 21.54
N GLU A 100 -5.07 0.16 22.15
CA GLU A 100 -4.58 1.18 23.07
C GLU A 100 -4.49 2.55 22.40
N PHE A 101 -3.91 2.61 21.20
CA PHE A 101 -3.77 3.85 20.43
C PHE A 101 -5.12 4.48 20.08
N GLU A 102 -6.07 3.68 19.58
CA GLU A 102 -7.42 4.18 19.26
C GLU A 102 -8.19 4.63 20.52
N THR A 103 -8.03 3.91 21.64
CA THR A 103 -8.61 4.31 22.92
C THR A 103 -8.06 5.65 23.41
N ALA A 104 -6.74 5.88 23.26
CA ALA A 104 -6.11 7.15 23.60
C ALA A 104 -6.62 8.29 22.70
N LEU A 105 -6.80 8.04 21.41
CA LEU A 105 -7.34 9.01 20.45
C LEU A 105 -8.79 9.42 20.80
N LEU A 106 -9.62 8.44 21.19
CA LEU A 106 -10.98 8.69 21.65
C LEU A 106 -11.02 9.52 22.95
N LYS A 107 -10.13 9.24 23.90
CA LYS A 107 -10.00 10.02 25.14
C LYS A 107 -9.59 11.47 24.86
N GLN A 108 -8.60 11.67 24.00
CA GLN A 108 -8.15 13.02 23.60
C GLN A 108 -9.26 13.82 22.90
N ARG A 109 -10.13 13.15 22.12
CA ARG A 109 -11.30 13.78 21.51
C ARG A 109 -12.34 14.21 22.56
N LYS A 110 -12.63 13.37 23.55
CA LYS A 110 -13.59 13.71 24.64
C LYS A 110 -13.10 14.87 25.52
N LEU A 111 -11.78 15.01 25.71
CA LEU A 111 -11.20 16.09 26.51
C LEU A 111 -11.13 17.45 25.80
N LYS A 112 -11.24 17.51 24.47
CA LYS A 112 -11.38 18.78 23.75
C LYS A 112 -12.86 19.19 23.80
N PRO A 113 -13.26 20.20 24.61
CA PRO A 113 -14.63 20.64 24.64
C PRO A 113 -14.92 21.34 23.31
N SER A 114 -15.91 20.85 22.58
CA SER A 114 -16.51 21.61 21.48
C SER A 114 -17.11 22.90 22.06
N THR A 115 -16.71 24.05 21.54
CA THR A 115 -17.23 25.37 21.96
C THR A 115 -18.68 25.61 21.52
N ASP A 116 -19.29 24.72 20.75
CA ASP A 116 -20.70 24.81 20.40
C ASP A 116 -21.51 23.71 21.10
N GLY A 117 -22.40 24.17 21.99
CA GLY A 117 -23.36 23.33 22.69
C GLY A 117 -24.39 22.76 21.75
N GLN A 118 -24.23 21.49 21.37
CA GLN A 118 -25.33 20.60 21.03
C GLN A 118 -24.90 19.16 21.30
N THR A 119 -25.33 18.65 22.46
CA THR A 119 -25.37 17.23 22.79
C THR A 119 -26.23 16.50 21.79
N THR A 120 -25.59 15.88 20.81
CA THR A 120 -26.09 14.68 20.15
C THR A 120 -25.07 13.58 20.41
N GLU A 121 -25.51 12.52 21.08
CA GLU A 121 -24.80 11.27 21.29
C GLU A 121 -24.61 10.54 19.96
N SER A 122 -23.87 11.15 19.03
CA SER A 122 -23.47 10.47 17.81
C SER A 122 -22.25 9.61 18.14
N GLU A 123 -22.49 8.30 18.28
CA GLU A 123 -21.51 7.19 18.31
C GLU A 123 -20.66 7.09 17.04
N SER A 124 -20.20 8.21 16.48
CA SER A 124 -19.25 8.27 15.36
C SER A 124 -17.85 8.60 15.88
N GLY A 125 -17.40 7.82 16.87
CA GLY A 125 -15.98 7.59 17.09
C GLY A 125 -15.42 6.96 15.82
N GLY A 126 -14.42 7.58 15.19
CA GLY A 126 -13.96 7.19 13.85
C GLY A 126 -13.72 5.68 13.77
N ALA A 127 -14.43 5.00 12.86
CA ALA A 127 -14.45 3.56 12.79
C ALA A 127 -13.05 3.02 12.44
N TYR A 128 -12.50 2.21 13.33
CA TYR A 128 -11.27 1.46 13.05
C TYR A 128 -11.59 -0.02 12.85
N THR A 129 -10.75 -0.69 12.08
CA THR A 129 -10.86 -2.13 11.82
C THR A 129 -9.49 -2.75 11.93
N ILE A 130 -9.41 -3.87 12.61
CA ILE A 130 -8.18 -4.64 12.75
C ILE A 130 -8.33 -5.89 11.89
N VAL A 131 -7.36 -6.15 11.02
CA VAL A 131 -7.40 -7.23 10.05
C VAL A 131 -6.16 -8.09 10.18
N THR A 132 -6.35 -9.39 10.33
CA THR A 132 -5.25 -10.34 10.51
C THR A 132 -4.92 -11.02 9.19
N VAL A 133 -3.68 -10.86 8.72
CA VAL A 133 -3.18 -11.54 7.52
C VAL A 133 -2.19 -12.64 7.89
N PRO A 134 -2.09 -13.75 7.14
CA PRO A 134 -1.07 -14.77 7.36
C PRO A 134 0.33 -14.18 7.29
N ARG A 135 1.21 -14.61 8.20
CA ARG A 135 2.61 -14.17 8.22
C ARG A 135 3.35 -14.64 6.96
N ALA A 136 3.93 -13.70 6.20
CA ALA A 136 4.61 -14.00 4.93
C ALA A 136 5.73 -15.06 5.05
N ARG A 137 6.52 -14.98 6.13
CA ARG A 137 7.54 -15.99 6.48
C ARG A 137 7.56 -16.21 7.99
N ARG A 138 7.52 -17.46 8.42
CA ARG A 138 7.67 -17.83 9.84
C ARG A 138 9.14 -17.85 10.24
N VAL A 139 9.42 -17.60 11.52
CA VAL A 139 10.77 -17.76 12.07
C VAL A 139 11.14 -19.24 11.96
N HIS A 140 12.40 -19.53 11.59
CA HIS A 140 12.90 -20.89 11.30
C HIS A 140 12.26 -21.62 10.09
N GLN A 141 11.46 -20.93 9.27
CA GLN A 141 10.96 -21.52 8.03
C GLN A 141 12.09 -21.68 6.99
N SER A 142 12.14 -22.86 6.35
CA SER A 142 13.05 -23.11 5.23
C SER A 142 12.83 -22.11 4.09
N TYR A 143 13.92 -21.74 3.41
CA TYR A 143 13.85 -20.84 2.25
C TYR A 143 12.97 -21.40 1.12
N PHE A 144 12.86 -22.71 0.98
CA PHE A 144 12.06 -23.35 -0.07
C PHE A 144 10.55 -23.30 0.17
N THR A 145 10.11 -23.34 1.43
CA THR A 145 8.67 -23.27 1.75
C THR A 145 8.19 -21.82 1.93
N SER A 146 9.13 -20.89 2.12
CA SER A 146 8.84 -19.47 2.29
C SER A 146 8.07 -18.79 1.13
N PRO A 147 8.24 -19.17 -0.16
CA PRO A 147 7.47 -18.57 -1.24
C PRO A 147 5.98 -18.90 -1.14
N PHE A 148 5.62 -20.12 -0.74
CA PHE A 148 4.21 -20.53 -0.61
C PHE A 148 3.47 -19.74 0.48
N THR A 149 4.09 -19.58 1.65
CA THR A 149 3.51 -18.75 2.72
C THR A 149 3.49 -17.27 2.36
N THR A 150 4.48 -16.81 1.59
CA THR A 150 4.51 -15.44 1.08
C THR A 150 3.38 -15.20 0.09
N LEU A 151 3.11 -16.13 -0.82
CA LEU A 151 1.99 -16.07 -1.77
C LEU A 151 0.64 -16.09 -1.06
N GLN A 152 0.48 -16.93 -0.03
CA GLN A 152 -0.72 -16.94 0.80
C GLN A 152 -0.95 -15.59 1.49
N SER A 153 0.11 -15.02 2.08
CA SER A 153 0.08 -13.69 2.69
C SER A 153 -0.26 -12.62 1.67
N PHE A 154 0.34 -12.67 0.48
CA PHE A 154 0.06 -11.77 -0.63
C PHE A 154 -1.41 -11.84 -1.09
N TRP A 155 -1.97 -13.04 -1.23
CA TRP A 155 -3.38 -13.21 -1.61
C TRP A 155 -4.32 -12.62 -0.56
N SER A 156 -4.06 -12.87 0.73
CA SER A 156 -4.81 -12.25 1.82
C SER A 156 -4.70 -10.72 1.77
N CYS A 157 -3.50 -10.16 1.56
CA CYS A 157 -3.32 -8.71 1.38
C CYS A 157 -4.14 -8.16 0.19
N LEU A 158 -4.23 -8.89 -0.91
CA LEU A 158 -5.06 -8.51 -2.06
C LEU A 158 -6.55 -8.46 -1.70
N LEU A 159 -7.04 -9.44 -0.91
CA LEU A 159 -8.41 -9.44 -0.41
C LEU A 159 -8.67 -8.25 0.54
N VAL A 160 -7.70 -7.92 1.39
CA VAL A 160 -7.78 -6.76 2.29
C VAL A 160 -7.93 -5.45 1.52
N LEU A 161 -7.11 -5.26 0.49
CA LEU A 161 -7.17 -4.04 -0.33
C LEU A 161 -8.45 -3.93 -1.15
N ARG A 162 -9.12 -5.06 -1.45
CA ARG A 162 -10.40 -5.09 -2.15
C ARG A 162 -11.61 -5.02 -1.21
N GLY A 163 -11.41 -4.96 0.11
CA GLY A 163 -12.49 -4.98 1.10
C GLY A 163 -13.25 -6.31 1.16
N LEU A 164 -12.66 -7.40 0.67
CA LEU A 164 -13.27 -8.74 0.60
C LEU A 164 -12.79 -9.66 1.73
N HIS A 165 -11.92 -9.17 2.63
CA HIS A 165 -11.40 -9.99 3.72
C HIS A 165 -12.49 -10.27 4.77
N PRO A 166 -12.59 -11.51 5.30
CA PRO A 166 -13.58 -11.87 6.33
C PRO A 166 -13.63 -10.89 7.51
N ASP A 167 -12.46 -10.53 8.04
CA ASP A 167 -12.34 -9.60 9.17
C ASP A 167 -12.82 -8.16 8.88
N GLN A 168 -13.06 -7.80 7.61
CA GLN A 168 -13.48 -6.44 7.20
C GLN A 168 -14.98 -6.30 6.93
N GLN A 169 -15.74 -7.41 6.88
CA GLN A 169 -17.10 -7.44 6.33
C GLN A 169 -18.08 -6.51 7.05
N ALA A 170 -17.91 -6.27 8.35
CA ALA A 170 -18.79 -5.38 9.12
C ALA A 170 -18.49 -3.87 8.92
N ALA A 171 -17.27 -3.50 8.56
CA ALA A 171 -16.84 -2.11 8.41
C ALA A 171 -16.95 -1.59 6.97
N SER A 172 -16.91 -2.50 5.99
CA SER A 172 -16.94 -2.19 4.54
C SER A 172 -18.25 -1.51 4.10
N SER A 173 -19.38 -1.82 4.75
CA SER A 173 -20.70 -1.25 4.41
C SER A 173 -20.82 0.26 4.68
N LYS A 174 -19.98 0.81 5.56
CA LYS A 174 -19.98 2.24 5.91
C LYS A 174 -18.99 3.07 5.08
N LEU A 175 -18.28 2.44 4.15
CA LEU A 175 -17.15 3.04 3.44
C LEU A 175 -17.55 3.50 2.03
N PRO A 176 -17.21 4.74 1.60
CA PRO A 176 -17.58 5.23 0.27
C PRO A 176 -16.82 4.52 -0.87
N SER A 177 -15.70 3.86 -0.57
CA SER A 177 -14.91 3.06 -1.51
C SER A 177 -14.34 1.86 -0.77
N PRO A 178 -14.30 0.66 -1.38
CA PRO A 178 -13.70 -0.52 -0.76
C PRO A 178 -12.16 -0.45 -0.69
N TYR A 179 -11.55 0.47 -1.44
CA TYR A 179 -10.10 0.62 -1.54
C TYR A 179 -9.58 1.70 -0.60
N PRO A 180 -8.48 1.45 0.14
CA PRO A 180 -7.85 2.46 0.96
C PRO A 180 -7.24 3.58 0.13
N ASP A 181 -7.29 4.77 0.68
CA ASP A 181 -6.78 5.98 0.06
C ASP A 181 -5.27 6.11 0.24
N LEU A 182 -4.82 5.80 1.44
CA LEU A 182 -3.44 5.92 1.88
C LEU A 182 -3.03 4.64 2.60
N ILE A 183 -1.94 4.05 2.16
CA ILE A 183 -1.32 2.87 2.73
C ILE A 183 0.01 3.30 3.32
N LEU A 184 0.10 3.28 4.64
CA LEU A 184 1.32 3.56 5.39
C LEU A 184 1.94 2.24 5.85
N THR A 185 3.18 2.00 5.46
CA THR A 185 3.90 0.78 5.82
C THR A 185 5.29 1.09 6.36
N ASN A 186 5.73 0.25 7.31
CA ASN A 186 7.10 0.16 7.77
C ASN A 186 7.45 -1.33 7.80
N GLY A 187 8.70 -1.67 7.51
CA GLY A 187 9.24 -2.96 7.94
C GLY A 187 8.90 -4.15 7.05
N PRO A 188 8.59 -5.33 7.64
CA PRO A 188 9.00 -6.64 7.12
C PRO A 188 8.19 -7.11 5.90
N ALA A 189 8.38 -8.38 5.50
CA ALA A 189 7.82 -8.96 4.27
C ALA A 189 6.31 -8.71 4.04
N THR A 190 5.49 -8.57 5.09
CA THR A 190 4.07 -8.20 4.97
C THR A 190 3.86 -6.84 4.30
N ALA A 191 4.70 -5.84 4.59
CA ALA A 191 4.68 -4.55 3.90
C ALA A 191 4.97 -4.70 2.40
N VAL A 192 5.87 -5.62 2.04
CA VAL A 192 6.18 -5.95 0.65
C VAL A 192 4.95 -6.52 -0.05
N CYS A 193 4.26 -7.48 0.58
CA CYS A 193 3.03 -8.08 0.07
C CYS A 193 1.94 -7.03 -0.18
N VAL A 194 1.68 -6.14 0.79
CA VAL A 194 0.64 -5.12 0.67
C VAL A 194 0.94 -4.11 -0.44
N VAL A 195 2.17 -3.60 -0.51
CA VAL A 195 2.55 -2.62 -1.55
C VAL A 195 2.52 -3.27 -2.95
N LEU A 196 2.99 -4.51 -3.06
CA LEU A 196 2.93 -5.24 -4.33
C LEU A 196 1.48 -5.47 -4.77
N ALA A 197 0.58 -5.83 -3.84
CA ALA A 197 -0.84 -6.01 -4.14
C ALA A 197 -1.49 -4.70 -4.58
N ALA A 198 -1.18 -3.59 -3.91
CA ALA A 198 -1.66 -2.26 -4.30
C ALA A 198 -1.20 -1.88 -5.71
N ARG A 199 0.05 -2.18 -6.05
CA ARG A 199 0.61 -1.92 -7.38
C ARG A 199 -0.05 -2.75 -8.47
N ILE A 200 -0.29 -4.03 -8.21
CA ILE A 200 -0.97 -4.92 -9.14
C ILE A 200 -2.41 -4.46 -9.39
N LEU A 201 -3.14 -4.03 -8.36
CA LEU A 201 -4.49 -3.48 -8.50
C LEU A 201 -4.50 -2.20 -9.36
N ARG A 202 -3.58 -1.27 -9.10
CA ARG A 202 -3.45 -0.04 -9.92
C ARG A 202 -3.10 -0.35 -11.37
N LEU A 203 -2.22 -1.33 -11.58
CA LEU A 203 -1.82 -1.78 -12.92
C LEU A 203 -2.99 -2.43 -13.66
N TYR A 204 -3.72 -3.33 -13.01
CA TYR A 204 -4.89 -3.97 -13.55
C TYR A 204 -5.94 -2.95 -13.98
N GLN A 205 -6.25 -1.97 -13.12
CA GLN A 205 -7.18 -0.90 -13.49
C GLN A 205 -6.66 -0.10 -14.68
N SER A 206 -5.39 0.30 -14.68
CA SER A 206 -4.79 1.05 -15.79
C SER A 206 -4.87 0.28 -17.12
N CYS A 207 -4.62 -1.04 -17.10
CA CYS A 207 -4.73 -1.91 -18.26
C CYS A 207 -6.19 -2.06 -18.74
N VAL A 208 -7.13 -2.27 -17.82
CA VAL A 208 -8.57 -2.36 -18.15
C VAL A 208 -9.05 -1.06 -18.78
N MET A 209 -8.63 0.10 -18.24
CA MET A 209 -8.97 1.41 -18.80
C MET A 209 -8.38 1.61 -20.20
N ALA A 210 -7.15 1.14 -20.43
CA ALA A 210 -6.52 1.22 -21.75
C ALA A 210 -7.18 0.30 -22.80
N LEU A 211 -7.67 -0.87 -22.38
CA LEU A 211 -8.28 -1.87 -23.29
C LEU A 211 -9.77 -1.66 -23.54
N PHE A 212 -10.51 -1.09 -22.57
CA PHE A 212 -11.96 -0.93 -22.64
C PHE A 212 -12.42 0.51 -22.27
N PRO A 213 -11.97 1.54 -23.01
CA PRO A 213 -12.28 2.94 -22.68
C PRO A 213 -13.78 3.23 -22.64
N SER A 214 -14.58 2.57 -23.47
CA SER A 214 -16.02 2.83 -23.62
C SER A 214 -16.91 2.15 -22.57
N LYS A 215 -16.44 1.08 -21.91
CA LYS A 215 -17.26 0.29 -20.95
C LYS A 215 -17.18 0.83 -19.51
N VAL A 216 -16.13 1.57 -19.18
CA VAL A 216 -15.92 2.10 -17.82
C VAL A 216 -16.37 3.56 -17.68
N TYR A 217 -16.64 4.24 -18.81
CA TYR A 217 -17.09 5.64 -18.83
C TYR A 217 -18.45 5.88 -19.53
N PRO A 218 -19.59 5.31 -19.08
CA PRO A 218 -20.89 5.82 -19.51
C PRO A 218 -21.24 7.18 -18.87
N HIS A 219 -20.68 7.50 -17.68
CA HIS A 219 -21.14 8.62 -16.85
C HIS A 219 -20.16 9.79 -16.65
N ALA A 220 -18.90 9.68 -17.06
CA ALA A 220 -17.91 10.76 -16.82
C ALA A 220 -18.03 11.96 -17.77
N ARG A 221 -18.82 11.89 -18.85
CA ARG A 221 -19.03 13.03 -19.75
C ARG A 221 -20.08 14.04 -19.25
N SER A 222 -20.91 13.68 -18.27
CA SER A 222 -22.07 14.50 -17.88
C SER A 222 -21.83 15.47 -16.71
N LEU A 223 -20.68 15.41 -16.03
CA LEU A 223 -20.35 16.25 -14.86
C LEU A 223 -19.10 17.11 -15.06
N ALA A 224 -18.52 17.12 -16.26
CA ALA A 224 -17.53 18.12 -16.64
C ALA A 224 -18.27 19.44 -16.88
N ASP A 225 -18.43 20.25 -15.83
CA ASP A 225 -18.82 21.65 -15.97
C ASP A 225 -17.72 22.37 -16.78
N PRO A 226 -18.00 22.83 -18.01
CA PRO A 226 -17.00 23.44 -18.87
C PRO A 226 -16.48 24.80 -18.35
N ARG A 227 -17.04 25.33 -17.24
CA ARG A 227 -16.61 26.60 -16.63
C ARG A 227 -15.60 26.43 -15.49
N SER A 228 -15.44 25.22 -14.96
CA SER A 228 -14.47 24.95 -13.90
C SER A 228 -13.33 24.11 -14.47
N GLY A 229 -12.19 24.74 -14.77
CA GLY A 229 -10.95 24.07 -15.15
C GLY A 229 -10.33 23.19 -14.05
N ARG A 230 -11.15 22.62 -13.16
CA ARG A 230 -10.77 21.74 -12.06
C ARG A 230 -11.31 20.36 -12.35
N ASN A 231 -10.41 19.43 -12.70
CA ASN A 231 -10.72 18.01 -12.73
C ASN A 231 -11.15 17.58 -11.31
N ALA A 232 -12.45 17.45 -11.07
CA ALA A 232 -12.94 16.79 -9.87
C ALA A 232 -12.38 15.35 -9.85
N PRO A 233 -11.78 14.88 -8.75
CA PRO A 233 -11.26 13.52 -8.71
C PRO A 233 -12.44 12.56 -8.86
N LEU A 234 -12.39 11.75 -9.91
CA LEU A 234 -13.41 10.81 -10.33
C LEU A 234 -13.72 9.83 -9.17
N SER A 235 -15.00 9.58 -8.91
CA SER A 235 -15.50 8.62 -7.90
C SER A 235 -15.15 7.14 -8.18
N GLY A 236 -14.13 6.86 -9.00
CA GLY A 236 -13.63 5.52 -9.34
C GLY A 236 -12.11 5.41 -9.38
N ASP A 237 -11.36 6.43 -8.95
CA ASP A 237 -9.89 6.38 -8.92
C ASP A 237 -9.41 5.49 -7.76
N LEU A 238 -8.71 4.38 -8.06
CA LEU A 238 -7.99 3.59 -7.05
C LEU A 238 -6.89 4.46 -6.43
N ARG A 239 -7.18 5.07 -5.29
CA ARG A 239 -6.24 6.02 -4.68
C ARG A 239 -5.00 5.33 -4.13
N LEU A 240 -5.13 4.16 -3.48
CA LEU A 240 -4.08 3.18 -3.11
C LEU A 240 -2.66 3.77 -2.96
N ARG A 241 -2.55 4.93 -2.29
CA ARG A 241 -1.29 5.69 -2.29
C ARG A 241 -0.38 5.05 -1.29
N THR A 242 0.80 4.65 -1.72
CA THR A 242 1.73 3.88 -0.88
C THR A 242 2.83 4.79 -0.34
N ILE A 243 2.98 4.83 0.98
CA ILE A 243 4.09 5.45 1.68
C ILE A 243 4.80 4.37 2.47
N PHE A 244 6.07 4.15 2.15
CA PHE A 244 6.94 3.30 2.95
C PHE A 244 7.91 4.16 3.75
N VAL A 245 8.01 3.87 5.04
CA VAL A 245 8.98 4.48 5.94
C VAL A 245 10.03 3.44 6.29
N GLU A 246 11.30 3.75 6.01
CA GLU A 246 12.41 2.89 6.40
C GLU A 246 12.57 2.87 7.93
N SER A 247 12.95 1.70 8.45
CA SER A 247 13.08 1.48 9.88
C SER A 247 14.14 2.38 10.50
N TRP A 248 13.89 2.83 11.73
CA TRP A 248 14.80 3.67 12.49
C TRP A 248 16.17 3.01 12.69
N ALA A 249 16.20 1.67 12.82
CA ALA A 249 17.43 0.90 12.97
C ALA A 249 18.36 0.95 11.75
N ARG A 250 17.90 1.44 10.59
CA ARG A 250 18.68 1.50 9.35
C ARG A 250 19.29 2.88 9.16
N VAL A 251 20.54 3.04 9.61
CA VAL A 251 21.25 4.32 9.57
C VAL A 251 21.96 4.57 8.22
N THR A 252 22.68 3.57 7.70
CA THR A 252 23.57 3.73 6.54
C THR A 252 23.10 2.99 5.30
N THR A 253 22.35 1.89 5.46
CA THR A 253 21.89 1.04 4.35
C THR A 253 20.40 0.73 4.44
N LEU A 254 19.72 0.70 3.29
CA LEU A 254 18.30 0.33 3.21
C LEU A 254 18.10 -1.12 3.66
N SER A 255 16.93 -1.40 4.23
CA SER A 255 16.49 -2.77 4.52
C SER A 255 16.29 -3.56 3.23
N LEU A 256 16.24 -4.89 3.31
CA LEU A 256 15.91 -5.71 2.15
C LEU A 256 14.51 -5.35 1.62
N SER A 257 13.52 -5.22 2.50
CA SER A 257 12.19 -4.70 2.16
C SER A 257 12.29 -3.32 1.51
N GLY A 258 13.09 -2.42 2.08
CA GLY A 258 13.32 -1.08 1.54
C GLY A 258 13.88 -1.10 0.12
N LYS A 259 14.89 -1.93 -0.14
CA LYS A 259 15.47 -2.09 -1.50
C LYS A 259 14.43 -2.62 -2.50
N LEU A 260 13.60 -3.60 -2.09
CA LEU A 260 12.54 -4.17 -2.92
C LEU A 260 11.40 -3.18 -3.19
N LEU A 261 11.07 -2.35 -2.20
CA LEU A 261 9.95 -1.43 -2.25
C LEU A 261 10.28 -0.07 -2.83
N LEU A 262 11.56 0.33 -2.83
CA LEU A 262 12.01 1.59 -3.42
C LEU A 262 11.44 1.85 -4.83
N PRO A 263 11.40 0.87 -5.77
CA PRO A 263 10.78 1.08 -7.06
C PRO A 263 9.25 0.98 -7.11
N LEU A 264 8.63 0.49 -6.05
CA LEU A 264 7.21 0.15 -5.98
C LEU A 264 6.38 1.12 -5.13
N VAL A 265 6.97 2.01 -4.33
CA VAL A 265 6.20 2.91 -3.47
C VAL A 265 6.02 4.28 -4.11
N ASP A 266 4.94 4.98 -3.78
CA ASP A 266 4.73 6.34 -4.28
C ASP A 266 5.64 7.34 -3.57
N ARG A 267 5.88 7.14 -2.26
CA ARG A 267 6.86 7.87 -1.46
C ARG A 267 7.67 6.91 -0.61
N PHE A 268 8.97 7.16 -0.57
CA PHE A 268 9.91 6.41 0.25
C PHE A 268 10.57 7.37 1.23
N LEU A 269 10.20 7.27 2.50
CA LEU A 269 10.67 8.16 3.55
C LEU A 269 11.80 7.51 4.33
N VAL A 270 12.84 8.29 4.63
CA VAL A 270 13.99 7.85 5.43
C VAL A 270 14.21 8.79 6.60
N GLN A 271 14.64 8.22 7.72
CA GLN A 271 14.82 8.95 8.97
C GLN A 271 16.28 9.38 9.22
N TRP A 272 17.20 8.98 8.33
CA TRP A 272 18.62 9.28 8.42
C TRP A 272 19.11 10.00 7.16
N PRO A 273 19.92 11.07 7.27
CA PRO A 273 20.38 11.84 6.12
C PRO A 273 21.28 11.02 5.19
N ALA A 274 22.04 10.05 5.72
CA ALA A 274 22.87 9.14 4.93
C ALA A 274 22.06 8.23 3.97
N LEU A 275 20.75 8.14 4.15
CA LEU A 275 19.85 7.40 3.27
C LEU A 275 19.14 8.28 2.25
N GLU A 276 19.27 9.61 2.32
CA GLU A 276 18.64 10.54 1.40
C GLU A 276 19.17 10.38 -0.03
N GLY A 277 18.33 10.64 -1.03
CA GLY A 277 18.79 10.70 -2.42
C GLY A 277 19.00 9.35 -3.09
N LYS A 278 18.90 8.23 -2.37
CA LYS A 278 19.05 6.88 -2.90
C LYS A 278 17.97 6.57 -3.93
N ARG A 279 18.34 5.84 -4.98
CA ARG A 279 17.47 5.46 -6.11
C ARG A 279 17.78 4.02 -6.50
N ALA A 280 16.79 3.29 -7.00
CA ALA A 280 17.03 1.97 -7.57
C ALA A 280 17.67 2.05 -8.97
N TRP A 281 17.33 3.07 -9.76
CA TRP A 281 17.96 3.37 -11.06
C TRP A 281 17.87 4.86 -11.43
N ARG A 282 18.59 5.26 -12.49
CA ARG A 282 18.61 6.65 -12.99
C ARG A 282 17.21 7.08 -13.44
N GLY A 283 16.76 8.25 -13.00
CA GLY A 283 15.42 8.80 -13.30
C GLY A 283 14.31 8.42 -12.32
N MET A 284 14.57 7.49 -11.38
CA MET A 284 13.58 7.11 -10.37
C MET A 284 13.46 8.16 -9.25
N ARG A 285 12.31 8.15 -8.56
CA ARG A 285 12.09 8.94 -7.34
C ARG A 285 13.16 8.58 -6.30
N LYS A 286 13.74 9.62 -5.71
CA LYS A 286 14.72 9.50 -4.64
C LYS A 286 14.03 9.27 -3.30
N THR A 287 14.74 8.65 -2.38
CA THR A 287 14.36 8.64 -0.97
C THR A 287 14.29 10.07 -0.43
N GLU A 288 13.28 10.35 0.38
CA GLU A 288 12.99 11.64 0.98
C GLU A 288 13.37 11.59 2.47
N TYR A 289 14.32 12.42 2.89
CA TYR A 289 14.67 12.55 4.30
C TYR A 289 13.61 13.38 5.02
N VAL A 290 13.09 12.85 6.14
CA VAL A 290 12.02 13.47 6.92
C VAL A 290 12.38 13.70 8.39
N GLY A 291 13.64 13.42 8.76
CA GLY A 291 14.10 13.51 10.14
C GLY A 291 13.63 12.37 11.04
N THR A 292 13.85 12.53 12.34
CA THR A 292 13.49 11.55 13.37
C THR A 292 11.99 11.53 13.60
N LEU A 293 11.33 10.43 13.24
CA LEU A 293 9.90 10.24 13.44
C LEU A 293 9.58 9.46 14.73
N MET A 294 10.61 9.08 15.49
CA MET A 294 10.50 8.36 16.76
C MET A 294 10.59 9.32 17.95
N ASP A 295 9.84 9.01 19.01
CA ASP A 295 9.86 9.67 20.32
C ASP A 295 11.05 9.28 21.18
#